data_AF-A0A7S4UHG7-F1
#
_entry.id   AF-A0A7S4UHG7-F1
#
_cell.length_a   1.000
_cell.length_b   1.000
_cell.length_c   1.000
_cell.angle_alpha   90.00
_cell.angle_beta   90.00
_cell.angle_gamma   90.00
#
_symmetry.space_group_name_H-M   'P 1'
#
loop_
_entity.id
_entity.type
_entity.pdbx_description
1 polymer ?
#
loop_
_entity_poly.entity_id
_entity_poly.type
_entity_poly.pdbx_seq_one_letter_code
_entity_poly.pdbx_strand_id
1 'polypeptide(L)'
;LVRNASHEVLYLGMEGRERAVEQDLLDCFTSCWEASQSRSSFKRAGLSFIAQQLETWPTSFPPHASRWIAALPKLLWTLQDRDPQLSLDCLLLLGKLARRVSGEGKHSVSAQTMCGGGATLQQLLVPFFRAQMRASEMQAGPFVSLPASCQTAALELLYYLAPLTDKMLAALSDVLVLPEVSPPVMAYAVDVLCALSDSSIQPVESVLSFLLTVAMNIEDKESGSEGDWQRVEIVTKRMSRMKIRRFLRRLLSPFLMRMLKEETDPHRLRTALHLMVQRFDGAGSEANEEGEEERRTIAEAMLSLLQSKLRGSVQVAAEAAKSNPGILLEAMNMIGAGEETALISRLEAFVSLLETRGMLALCCSDQDCSKLEDLKQRLVAVSLQEEASPSNHIRSKLDL
;
A
#
# COMPACT_ATOMS: atom_id res chain seq x y z
N LEU A 1 41.11 6.37 23.46
CA LEU A 1 41.19 7.76 23.96
C LEU A 1 39.80 8.33 24.20
N VAL A 2 38.96 8.51 23.18
CA VAL A 2 37.58 9.03 23.38
C VAL A 2 36.68 8.11 24.21
N ARG A 3 36.81 6.78 24.06
CA ARG A 3 35.99 5.78 24.77
C ARG A 3 36.11 5.81 26.31
N ASN A 4 37.19 6.39 26.85
CA ASN A 4 37.42 6.49 28.29
C ASN A 4 37.08 7.88 28.87
N ALA A 5 36.75 8.86 28.02
CA ALA A 5 36.38 10.21 28.48
C ALA A 5 34.87 10.33 28.77
N SER A 6 34.05 9.38 28.31
CA SER A 6 32.59 9.53 28.25
C SER A 6 31.81 8.96 29.44
N HIS A 7 32.49 8.43 30.49
CA HIS A 7 31.78 7.68 31.54
C HIS A 7 31.57 8.41 32.87
N GLU A 8 32.18 9.58 33.10
CA GLU A 8 31.93 10.38 34.32
C GLU A 8 32.14 11.88 34.06
N VAL A 9 31.25 12.52 33.32
CA VAL A 9 31.18 13.99 33.35
C VAL A 9 29.72 14.42 33.36
N LEU A 10 29.16 14.45 34.57
CA LEU A 10 27.97 15.23 34.86
C LEU A 10 28.26 16.70 34.52
N TYR A 11 27.35 17.31 33.76
CA TYR A 11 27.39 18.65 33.17
C TYR A 11 27.53 19.84 34.15
N LEU A 12 27.98 19.61 35.38
CA LEU A 12 28.06 20.58 36.48
C LEU A 12 29.45 20.47 37.14
N GLY A 13 30.51 20.97 36.50
CA GLY A 13 31.79 21.13 37.21
C GLY A 13 33.09 21.24 36.41
N MET A 14 33.11 21.05 35.09
CA MET A 14 34.39 21.14 34.35
C MET A 14 34.93 22.56 34.25
N GLU A 15 36.19 22.73 34.63
CA GLU A 15 36.96 23.97 34.46
C GLU A 15 37.14 24.29 32.96
N GLY A 16 37.22 25.58 32.60
CA GLY A 16 37.18 26.03 31.20
C GLY A 16 38.21 25.41 30.25
N ARG A 17 39.32 24.86 30.76
CA ARG A 17 40.33 24.14 29.96
C ARG A 17 39.85 22.77 29.49
N GLU A 18 39.10 22.04 30.31
CA GLU A 18 38.66 20.68 29.96
C GLU A 18 37.59 20.72 28.87
N ARG A 19 36.68 21.70 28.93
CA ARG A 19 35.68 21.95 27.88
C ARG A 19 36.32 22.29 26.53
N ALA A 20 37.40 23.07 26.52
CA ALA A 20 38.11 23.41 25.29
C ALA A 20 38.74 22.17 24.64
N VAL A 21 39.38 21.30 25.44
CA VAL A 21 39.97 20.05 24.94
C VAL A 21 38.91 19.09 24.41
N GLU A 22 37.76 18.98 25.09
CA GLU A 22 36.63 18.17 24.60
C GLU A 22 36.14 18.69 23.24
N GLN A 23 35.96 20.00 23.10
CA GLN A 23 35.49 20.63 21.88
C GLN A 23 36.46 20.42 20.71
N ASP A 24 37.77 20.58 20.95
CA ASP A 24 38.82 20.28 19.97
C ASP A 24 38.79 18.81 19.52
N LEU A 25 38.58 17.87 20.46
CA LEU A 25 38.46 16.44 20.13
C LEU A 25 37.22 16.14 19.28
N LEU A 26 36.09 16.79 19.57
CA LEU A 26 34.87 16.65 18.78
C LEU A 26 35.02 17.25 17.38
N ASP A 27 35.76 18.35 17.24
CA ASP A 27 36.08 18.95 15.94
C ASP A 27 37.04 18.10 15.11
N CYS A 28 38.08 17.55 15.74
CA CYS A 28 38.95 16.56 15.10
C CYS A 28 38.17 15.33 14.65
N PHE A 29 37.31 14.77 15.52
CA PHE A 29 36.46 13.64 15.16
C PHE A 29 35.54 13.99 13.99
N THR A 30 34.87 15.14 14.02
CA THR A 30 33.97 15.59 12.96
C THR A 30 34.69 15.71 11.62
N SER A 31 35.89 16.28 11.62
CA SER A 31 36.71 16.45 10.42
C SER A 31 37.17 15.10 9.85
N CYS A 32 37.64 14.18 10.71
CA CYS A 32 38.00 12.82 10.31
C CYS A 32 36.78 12.04 9.79
N TRP A 33 35.62 12.22 10.44
CA TRP A 33 34.37 11.60 10.02
C TRP A 33 33.99 12.05 8.62
N GLU A 34 33.95 13.35 8.35
CA GLU A 34 33.57 13.88 7.04
C GLU A 34 34.56 13.49 5.93
N ALA A 35 35.87 13.42 6.24
CA ALA A 35 36.91 13.05 5.28
C ALA A 35 37.02 11.54 5.01
N SER A 36 36.57 10.70 5.95
CA SER A 36 36.71 9.24 5.84
C SER A 36 35.80 8.63 4.77
N GLN A 37 36.31 7.60 4.08
CA GLN A 37 35.53 6.83 3.11
C GLN A 37 34.32 6.16 3.78
N SER A 38 33.19 6.12 3.08
CA SER A 38 31.90 5.63 3.61
C SER A 38 31.95 4.22 4.20
N ARG A 39 32.79 3.33 3.64
CA ARG A 39 32.93 1.92 4.04
C ARG A 39 34.10 1.67 4.99
N SER A 40 34.78 2.72 5.45
CA SER A 40 35.93 2.56 6.34
C SER A 40 35.49 1.97 7.69
N SER A 41 36.38 1.21 8.33
CA SER A 41 36.18 0.78 9.72
C SER A 41 35.98 1.96 10.67
N PHE A 42 36.60 3.11 10.35
CA PHE A 42 36.39 4.37 11.05
C PHE A 42 34.94 4.86 10.97
N LYS A 43 34.27 4.77 9.81
CA LYS A 43 32.84 5.10 9.69
C LYS A 43 31.95 4.20 10.54
N ARG A 44 32.25 2.91 10.61
CA ARG A 44 31.48 1.98 11.45
C ARG A 44 31.66 2.28 12.94
N ALA A 45 32.91 2.39 13.39
CA ALA A 45 33.21 2.70 14.78
C ALA A 45 32.73 4.11 15.18
N GLY A 46 32.86 5.07 14.27
CA GLY A 46 32.40 6.44 14.45
C GLY A 46 30.88 6.54 14.53
N LEU A 47 30.12 5.70 13.81
CA LEU A 47 28.66 5.66 13.95
C LEU A 47 28.25 5.20 15.35
N SER A 48 28.91 4.16 15.87
CA SER A 48 28.68 3.71 17.25
C SER A 48 29.04 4.80 18.28
N PHE A 49 30.14 5.52 18.04
CA PHE A 49 30.50 6.67 18.88
C PHE A 49 29.44 7.78 18.83
N ILE A 50 28.99 8.17 17.63
CA ILE A 50 27.92 9.16 17.44
C ILE A 50 26.65 8.71 18.18
N ALA A 51 26.26 7.43 18.05
CA ALA A 51 25.09 6.90 18.73
C ALA A 51 25.19 7.03 20.26
N GLN A 52 26.35 6.72 20.83
CA GLN A 52 26.62 6.88 22.27
C GLN A 52 26.59 8.35 22.72
N GLN A 53 27.20 9.26 21.96
CA GLN A 53 27.17 10.69 22.30
C GLN A 53 25.76 11.27 22.23
N LEU A 54 25.00 10.90 21.21
CA LEU A 54 23.62 11.33 21.05
C LEU A 54 22.69 10.71 22.12
N GLU A 55 23.05 9.59 22.74
CA GLU A 55 22.38 9.04 23.92
C GLU A 55 22.58 9.89 25.17
N THR A 56 23.77 10.47 25.33
CA THR A 56 24.10 11.29 26.51
C THR A 56 23.61 12.74 26.42
N TRP A 57 23.41 13.27 25.21
CA TRP A 57 23.00 14.67 25.05
C TRP A 57 21.48 14.87 25.22
N PRO A 58 21.08 15.99 25.85
CA PRO A 58 19.67 16.37 25.95
C PRO A 58 19.08 16.70 24.56
N THR A 59 17.79 17.00 24.51
CA THR A 59 17.07 17.32 23.26
C THR A 59 17.63 18.53 22.50
N SER A 60 18.45 19.37 23.14
CA SER A 60 19.24 20.41 22.48
C SER A 60 20.57 19.85 21.98
N PHE A 61 20.65 19.59 20.67
CA PHE A 61 21.85 19.06 20.04
C PHE A 61 22.96 20.13 19.91
N PRO A 62 24.21 19.83 20.28
CA PRO A 62 25.33 20.72 20.00
C PRO A 62 25.61 20.82 18.48
N PRO A 63 26.37 21.83 18.03
CA PRO A 63 26.64 22.04 16.60
C PRO A 63 27.25 20.81 15.88
N HIS A 64 28.16 20.08 16.53
CA HIS A 64 28.77 18.87 15.96
C HIS A 64 27.73 17.76 15.75
N ALA A 65 26.80 17.58 16.70
CA ALA A 65 25.70 16.61 16.57
C ALA A 65 24.83 16.89 15.34
N SER A 66 24.47 18.16 15.14
CA SER A 66 23.71 18.59 13.96
C SER A 66 24.43 18.23 12.65
N ARG A 67 25.75 18.46 12.58
CA ARG A 67 26.57 18.08 11.41
C ARG A 67 26.60 16.58 11.19
N TRP A 68 26.76 15.80 12.26
CA TRP A 68 26.79 14.34 12.16
C TRP A 68 25.47 13.79 11.67
N ILE A 69 24.34 14.24 12.23
CA ILE A 69 22.99 13.84 11.82
C ILE A 69 22.75 14.21 10.35
N ALA A 70 23.09 15.44 9.95
CA ALA A 70 22.96 15.88 8.56
C ALA A 70 23.84 15.09 7.57
N ALA A 71 24.94 14.49 8.03
CA ALA A 71 25.81 13.66 7.21
C ALA A 71 25.28 12.22 7.00
N LEU A 72 24.37 11.72 7.84
CA LEU A 72 23.87 10.35 7.75
C LEU A 72 23.06 10.06 6.46
N PRO A 73 22.15 10.92 6.00
CA PRO A 73 21.47 10.70 4.71
C PRO A 73 22.44 10.62 3.53
N LYS A 74 23.49 11.46 3.52
CA LYS A 74 24.56 11.38 2.51
C LYS A 74 25.35 10.07 2.64
N LEU A 75 25.61 9.61 3.85
CA LEU A 75 26.25 8.32 4.07
C LEU A 75 25.41 7.18 3.48
N LEU A 76 24.10 7.13 3.77
CA LEU A 76 23.17 6.16 3.17
C LEU A 76 23.23 6.18 1.64
N TRP A 77 23.24 7.37 1.04
CA TRP A 77 23.39 7.53 -0.41
C TRP A 77 24.70 6.92 -0.95
N THR A 78 25.81 7.17 -0.27
CA THR A 78 27.12 6.65 -0.71
C THR A 78 27.33 5.16 -0.44
N LEU A 79 26.65 4.60 0.57
CA LEU A 79 26.72 3.18 0.90
C LEU A 79 25.96 2.34 -0.13
N GLN A 80 24.81 2.81 -0.59
CA GLN A 80 23.94 2.05 -1.49
C GLN A 80 23.65 0.66 -0.89
N ASP A 81 23.77 -0.40 -1.70
CA ASP A 81 23.66 -1.81 -1.33
C ASP A 81 25.00 -2.43 -0.86
N ARG A 82 26.09 -1.66 -0.80
CA ARG A 82 27.46 -2.18 -0.60
C ARG A 82 27.78 -2.55 0.85
N ASP A 83 27.03 -2.01 1.81
CA ASP A 83 27.11 -2.37 3.23
C ASP A 83 25.72 -2.22 3.88
N PRO A 84 24.81 -3.20 3.67
CA PRO A 84 23.45 -3.11 4.17
C PRO A 84 23.36 -3.04 5.70
N GLN A 85 24.33 -3.63 6.41
CA GLN A 85 24.36 -3.57 7.88
C GLN A 85 24.64 -2.15 8.36
N LEU A 86 25.64 -1.47 7.78
CA LEU A 86 25.92 -0.08 8.14
C LEU A 86 24.77 0.85 7.75
N SER A 87 24.11 0.59 6.62
CA SER A 87 22.89 1.31 6.23
C SER A 87 21.76 1.11 7.25
N LEU A 88 21.54 -0.12 7.72
CA LEU A 88 20.56 -0.42 8.76
C LEU A 88 20.89 0.30 10.07
N ASP A 89 22.16 0.24 10.51
CA ASP A 89 22.60 0.93 11.73
C ASP A 89 22.37 2.45 11.64
N CYS A 90 22.61 3.05 10.47
CA CYS A 90 22.32 4.47 10.22
C CYS A 90 20.83 4.78 10.31
N LEU A 91 19.97 3.95 9.68
CA LEU A 91 18.52 4.12 9.70
C LEU A 91 17.94 3.96 11.11
N LEU A 92 18.42 2.96 11.86
CA LEU A 92 18.00 2.73 13.25
C LEU A 92 18.44 3.88 14.17
N LEU A 93 19.64 4.43 13.96
CA LEU A 93 20.09 5.62 14.70
C LEU A 93 19.19 6.82 14.39
N LEU A 94 18.94 7.12 13.11
CA LEU A 94 18.03 8.20 12.71
C LEU A 94 16.62 7.99 13.29
N GLY A 95 16.11 6.76 13.27
CA GLY A 95 14.79 6.40 13.82
C GLY A 95 14.72 6.63 15.33
N LYS A 96 15.75 6.22 16.07
CA LYS A 96 15.86 6.49 17.52
C LYS A 96 15.84 8.00 17.81
N LEU A 97 16.57 8.80 17.04
CA LEU A 97 16.61 10.25 17.22
C LEU A 97 15.27 10.90 16.90
N ALA A 98 14.67 10.54 15.76
CA ALA A 98 13.36 11.04 15.36
C ALA A 98 12.28 10.71 16.41
N ARG A 99 12.29 9.49 16.95
CA ARG A 99 11.38 9.06 18.03
C ARG A 99 11.55 9.90 19.29
N ARG A 100 12.79 10.19 19.71
CA ARG A 100 13.05 11.05 20.89
C ARG A 100 12.53 12.46 20.68
N VAL A 101 12.78 13.04 19.51
CA VAL A 101 12.40 14.43 19.21
C VAL A 101 10.89 14.58 18.98
N SER A 102 10.23 13.54 18.46
CA SER A 102 8.78 13.48 18.33
C SER A 102 8.06 13.30 19.67
N GLY A 103 8.78 13.03 20.78
CA GLY A 103 8.17 12.59 22.04
C GLY A 103 7.35 11.31 21.88
N GLU A 104 6.96 10.66 22.96
CA GLU A 104 6.08 9.48 22.93
C GLU A 104 4.66 9.88 22.44
N GLY A 105 4.49 10.10 21.13
CA GLY A 105 3.21 10.37 20.48
C GLY A 105 2.80 11.85 20.33
N LYS A 106 3.69 12.81 20.61
CA LYS A 106 3.42 14.25 20.38
C LYS A 106 4.25 14.77 19.21
N HIS A 107 3.87 14.37 17.98
CA HIS A 107 4.48 14.82 16.73
C HIS A 107 4.70 16.34 16.75
N SER A 108 5.93 16.73 17.12
CA SER A 108 6.31 18.12 17.37
C SER A 108 7.12 18.59 16.17
N VAL A 109 6.88 19.84 15.76
CA VAL A 109 7.61 20.53 14.69
C VAL A 109 9.14 20.52 14.92
N SER A 110 9.61 20.19 16.13
CA SER A 110 11.03 20.04 16.48
C SER A 110 11.78 18.94 15.73
N ALA A 111 11.14 17.94 15.14
CA ALA A 111 11.85 16.96 14.30
C ALA A 111 12.50 17.63 13.06
N GLN A 112 11.96 18.78 12.64
CA GLN A 112 12.48 19.56 11.51
C GLN A 112 13.77 20.32 11.87
N THR A 113 14.10 20.50 13.15
CA THR A 113 15.26 21.29 13.62
C THR A 113 16.47 20.46 14.02
N MET A 114 16.43 19.13 13.85
CA MET A 114 17.55 18.23 14.21
C MET A 114 18.83 18.47 13.40
N CYS A 115 18.70 18.97 12.18
CA CYS A 115 19.82 19.32 11.31
C CYS A 115 19.99 20.84 11.35
N GLY A 116 21.03 21.33 12.04
CA GLY A 116 21.42 22.74 11.95
C GLY A 116 21.65 23.16 10.49
N GLY A 117 21.39 24.44 10.15
CA GLY A 117 21.66 24.98 8.82
C GLY A 117 20.46 25.10 7.87
N GLY A 118 19.22 25.10 8.38
CA GLY A 118 18.02 25.48 7.63
C GLY A 118 17.40 24.40 6.75
N ALA A 119 18.09 23.27 6.54
CA ALA A 119 17.53 22.11 5.86
C ALA A 119 16.97 21.09 6.86
N THR A 120 15.80 20.53 6.57
CA THR A 120 15.19 19.50 7.44
C THR A 120 15.77 18.12 7.14
N LEU A 121 15.75 17.21 8.12
CA LEU A 121 16.20 15.83 7.90
C LEU A 121 15.43 15.14 6.75
N GLN A 122 14.12 15.41 6.62
CA GLN A 122 13.33 14.92 5.49
C GLN A 122 13.90 15.38 4.14
N GLN A 123 14.26 16.66 3.99
CA GLN A 123 14.84 17.18 2.76
C GLN A 123 16.16 16.49 2.41
N LEU A 124 16.99 16.20 3.41
CA LEU A 124 18.24 15.47 3.23
C LEU A 124 18.04 13.99 2.89
N LEU A 125 16.91 13.41 3.32
CA LEU A 125 16.52 12.03 3.02
C LEU A 125 15.84 11.87 1.66
N VAL A 126 15.29 12.92 1.04
CA VAL A 126 14.64 12.80 -0.28
C VAL A 126 15.52 12.06 -1.30
N PRO A 127 16.82 12.40 -1.47
CA PRO A 127 17.70 11.67 -2.38
C PRO A 127 17.75 10.17 -2.10
N PHE A 128 17.73 9.75 -0.83
CA PHE A 128 17.77 8.31 -0.48
C PHE A 128 16.62 7.50 -1.12
N PHE A 129 15.47 8.13 -1.33
CA PHE A 129 14.35 7.56 -2.07
C PHE A 129 14.44 7.86 -3.57
N ARG A 130 14.58 9.14 -3.95
CA ARG A 130 14.65 9.58 -5.35
C ARG A 130 15.55 10.79 -5.48
N ALA A 131 16.49 10.72 -6.40
CA ALA A 131 17.41 11.81 -6.70
C ALA A 131 17.15 12.42 -8.07
N GLN A 132 17.24 13.74 -8.15
CA GLN A 132 17.20 14.47 -9.41
C GLN A 132 18.63 14.64 -9.95
N MET A 133 18.88 14.14 -11.16
CA MET A 133 20.15 14.27 -11.85
C MET A 133 20.21 15.55 -12.68
N ARG A 134 21.41 15.91 -13.18
CA ARG A 134 21.68 17.19 -13.88
C ARG A 134 20.85 17.44 -15.15
N ALA A 135 20.18 16.42 -15.68
CA ALA A 135 19.36 16.49 -16.89
C ALA A 135 17.84 16.42 -16.61
N SER A 136 17.40 16.72 -15.38
CA SER A 136 16.02 16.49 -14.91
C SER A 136 15.56 15.04 -14.94
N GLU A 137 16.45 14.11 -15.27
CA GLU A 137 16.21 12.68 -15.13
C GLU A 137 16.14 12.33 -13.64
N MET A 138 15.06 11.65 -13.29
CA MET A 138 14.82 11.20 -11.93
C MET A 138 15.36 9.78 -11.78
N GLN A 139 16.28 9.59 -10.85
CA GLN A 139 16.88 8.29 -10.56
C GLN A 139 16.34 7.73 -9.24
N ALA A 140 16.04 6.44 -9.23
CA ALA A 140 15.74 5.70 -8.02
C ALA A 140 16.93 5.77 -7.05
N GLY A 141 16.64 6.04 -5.78
CA GLY A 141 17.64 6.08 -4.74
C GLY A 141 17.97 4.71 -4.14
N PRO A 142 18.98 4.65 -3.26
CA PRO A 142 19.42 3.44 -2.56
C PRO A 142 18.31 2.62 -1.90
N PHE A 143 17.22 3.26 -1.48
CA PHE A 143 16.09 2.56 -0.85
C PHE A 143 15.69 1.30 -1.63
N VAL A 144 15.67 1.38 -2.96
CA VAL A 144 15.17 0.32 -3.84
C VAL A 144 16.06 -0.91 -3.86
N SER A 145 17.38 -0.74 -3.82
CA SER A 145 18.34 -1.84 -3.88
C SER A 145 18.67 -2.43 -2.50
N LEU A 146 18.23 -1.79 -1.42
CA LEU A 146 18.49 -2.25 -0.06
C LEU A 146 17.61 -3.45 0.34
N PRO A 147 18.08 -4.31 1.27
CA PRO A 147 17.28 -5.40 1.81
C PRO A 147 16.00 -4.91 2.50
N ALA A 148 14.99 -5.77 2.57
CA ALA A 148 13.68 -5.46 3.16
C ALA A 148 13.78 -4.90 4.59
N SER A 149 14.71 -5.40 5.43
CA SER A 149 14.91 -4.87 6.79
C SER A 149 15.31 -3.39 6.80
N CYS A 150 16.14 -2.96 5.85
CA CYS A 150 16.52 -1.56 5.69
C CYS A 150 15.35 -0.74 5.15
N GLN A 151 14.61 -1.26 4.17
CA GLN A 151 13.44 -0.58 3.61
C GLN A 151 12.37 -0.36 4.68
N THR A 152 12.04 -1.37 5.48
CA THR A 152 11.11 -1.25 6.62
C THR A 152 11.61 -0.24 7.65
N ALA A 153 12.89 -0.27 8.03
CA ALA A 153 13.45 0.71 8.98
C ALA A 153 13.39 2.15 8.44
N ALA A 154 13.60 2.35 7.13
CA ALA A 154 13.46 3.66 6.49
C ALA A 154 12.01 4.14 6.49
N LEU A 155 11.04 3.26 6.25
CA LEU A 155 9.61 3.59 6.31
C LEU A 155 9.15 3.86 7.75
N GLU A 156 9.64 3.11 8.73
CA GLU A 156 9.39 3.37 10.16
C GLU A 156 9.96 4.73 10.58
N LEU A 157 11.15 5.10 10.10
CA LEU A 157 11.71 6.43 10.33
C LEU A 157 10.75 7.53 9.83
N LEU A 158 10.13 7.36 8.66
CA LEU A 158 9.18 8.36 8.13
C LEU A 158 7.96 8.56 9.02
N TYR A 159 7.48 7.52 9.72
CA TYR A 159 6.42 7.67 10.72
C TYR A 159 6.78 8.70 11.80
N TYR A 160 8.02 8.68 12.28
CA TYR A 160 8.50 9.60 13.31
C TYR A 160 8.90 10.98 12.77
N LEU A 161 9.09 11.12 11.45
CA LEU A 161 9.40 12.40 10.82
C LEU A 161 8.14 13.19 10.41
N ALA A 162 6.96 12.63 10.59
CA ALA A 162 5.69 13.25 10.18
C ALA A 162 5.43 14.63 10.84
N PRO A 163 4.70 15.55 10.17
CA PRO A 163 4.06 15.38 8.86
C PRO A 163 5.08 15.32 7.71
N LEU A 164 4.79 14.50 6.71
CA LEU A 164 5.65 14.33 5.53
C LEU A 164 5.41 15.45 4.52
N THR A 165 6.51 16.00 4.02
CA THR A 165 6.48 17.04 2.97
C THR A 165 6.03 16.47 1.62
N ASP A 166 5.45 17.32 0.76
CA ASP A 166 5.04 16.92 -0.59
C ASP A 166 6.19 16.32 -1.41
N LYS A 167 7.41 16.84 -1.24
CA LYS A 167 8.62 16.30 -1.89
C LYS A 167 8.92 14.87 -1.44
N MET A 168 8.73 14.58 -0.15
CA MET A 168 8.94 13.23 0.39
C MET A 168 7.84 12.27 -0.08
N LEU A 169 6.57 12.71 -0.07
CA LEU A 169 5.45 11.93 -0.58
C LEU A 169 5.62 11.61 -2.07
N ALA A 170 6.00 12.59 -2.89
CA ALA A 170 6.30 12.37 -4.30
C ALA A 170 7.42 11.34 -4.48
N ALA A 171 8.57 11.55 -3.81
CA ALA A 171 9.71 10.65 -3.88
C ALA A 171 9.35 9.21 -3.48
N LEU A 172 8.51 9.03 -2.45
CA LEU A 172 7.97 7.72 -2.07
C LEU A 172 7.06 7.13 -3.15
N SER A 173 6.11 7.89 -3.69
CA SER A 173 5.17 7.36 -4.68
C SER A 173 5.87 6.89 -5.94
N ASP A 174 6.91 7.61 -6.36
CA ASP A 174 7.72 7.26 -7.53
C ASP A 174 8.52 5.96 -7.33
N VAL A 175 8.87 5.67 -6.07
CA VAL A 175 9.71 4.54 -5.71
C VAL A 175 8.88 3.28 -5.47
N LEU A 176 7.71 3.40 -4.84
CA LEU A 176 6.85 2.24 -4.54
C LEU A 176 6.29 1.56 -5.80
N VAL A 177 6.24 2.29 -6.92
CA VAL A 177 5.77 1.77 -8.21
C VAL A 177 6.88 1.02 -8.97
N LEU A 178 8.11 0.99 -8.45
CA LEU A 178 9.23 0.31 -9.08
C LEU A 178 9.18 -1.21 -8.82
N PRO A 179 9.43 -2.05 -9.84
CA PRO A 179 9.30 -3.50 -9.73
C PRO A 179 10.20 -4.11 -8.64
N GLU A 180 11.34 -3.47 -8.34
CA GLU A 180 12.30 -3.89 -7.32
C GLU A 180 11.75 -3.76 -5.89
N VAL A 181 10.74 -2.91 -5.64
CA VAL A 181 10.11 -2.79 -4.33
C VAL A 181 9.09 -3.90 -4.15
N SER A 182 9.33 -4.83 -3.24
CA SER A 182 8.41 -5.97 -3.02
C SER A 182 7.01 -5.53 -2.53
N PRO A 183 5.93 -6.27 -2.86
CA PRO A 183 4.59 -5.97 -2.38
C PRO A 183 4.46 -5.84 -0.85
N PRO A 184 5.13 -6.66 -0.01
CA PRO A 184 5.10 -6.49 1.44
C PRO A 184 5.65 -5.14 1.92
N VAL A 185 6.72 -4.63 1.29
CA VAL A 185 7.33 -3.33 1.64
C VAL A 185 6.40 -2.19 1.24
N MET A 186 5.76 -2.30 0.07
CA MET A 186 4.74 -1.34 -0.37
C MET A 186 3.52 -1.34 0.56
N ALA A 187 3.03 -2.51 0.97
CA ALA A 187 1.96 -2.62 1.96
C ALA A 187 2.33 -1.92 3.27
N TYR A 188 3.55 -2.14 3.77
CA TYR A 188 4.02 -1.47 4.97
C TYR A 188 4.10 0.06 4.80
N ALA A 189 4.57 0.55 3.66
CA ALA A 189 4.61 2.00 3.37
C ALA A 189 3.22 2.63 3.38
N VAL A 190 2.24 1.96 2.75
CA VAL A 190 0.83 2.38 2.77
C VAL A 190 0.28 2.36 4.19
N ASP A 191 0.58 1.33 4.98
CA ASP A 191 0.14 1.21 6.36
C ASP A 191 0.68 2.34 7.25
N VAL A 192 1.95 2.71 7.07
CA VAL A 192 2.55 3.87 7.77
C VAL A 192 1.81 5.16 7.44
N LEU A 193 1.54 5.43 6.15
CA LEU A 193 0.83 6.66 5.74
C LEU A 193 -0.62 6.69 6.23
N CYS A 194 -1.33 5.55 6.17
CA CYS A 194 -2.66 5.44 6.72
C CYS A 194 -2.67 5.66 8.23
N ALA A 195 -1.71 5.11 8.98
CA ALA A 195 -1.61 5.31 10.43
C ALA A 195 -1.37 6.80 10.79
N LEU A 196 -0.55 7.50 9.99
CA LEU A 196 -0.36 8.95 10.15
C LEU A 196 -1.64 9.74 9.87
N SER A 197 -2.43 9.31 8.89
CA SER A 197 -3.73 9.91 8.58
C SER A 197 -4.78 9.66 9.64
N ASP A 198 -4.88 8.42 10.14
CA ASP A 198 -5.82 8.03 11.19
C ASP A 198 -5.54 8.78 12.50
N SER A 199 -4.27 9.10 12.75
CA SER A 199 -3.81 9.90 13.89
C SER A 199 -3.94 11.42 13.66
N SER A 200 -4.50 11.86 12.53
CA SER A 200 -4.63 13.28 12.12
C SER A 200 -3.29 14.03 11.99
N ILE A 201 -2.17 13.33 11.85
CA ILE A 201 -0.84 13.95 11.69
C ILE A 201 -0.62 14.33 10.23
N GLN A 202 -0.99 13.43 9.31
CA GLN A 202 -0.96 13.69 7.87
C GLN A 202 -2.38 14.02 7.38
N PRO A 203 -2.58 15.11 6.63
CA PRO A 203 -3.85 15.41 6.00
C PRO A 203 -4.34 14.25 5.14
N VAL A 204 -5.62 13.92 5.26
CA VAL A 204 -6.21 12.76 4.57
C VAL A 204 -6.14 12.95 3.07
N GLU A 205 -6.30 14.19 2.59
CA GLU A 205 -6.20 14.58 1.18
C GLU A 205 -4.82 14.28 0.60
N SER A 206 -3.75 14.54 1.35
CA SER A 206 -2.37 14.23 0.94
C SER A 206 -2.15 12.74 0.81
N VAL A 207 -2.66 11.94 1.76
CA VAL A 207 -2.57 10.48 1.72
C VAL A 207 -3.40 9.91 0.56
N LEU A 208 -4.59 10.45 0.32
CA LEU A 208 -5.41 10.04 -0.83
C LEU A 208 -4.74 10.36 -2.16
N SER A 209 -4.20 11.57 -2.32
CA SER A 209 -3.45 11.96 -3.51
C SER A 209 -2.26 11.03 -3.75
N PHE A 210 -1.53 10.70 -2.68
CA PHE A 210 -0.44 9.73 -2.74
C PHE A 210 -0.90 8.34 -3.20
N LEU A 211 -1.95 7.79 -2.58
CA LEU A 211 -2.46 6.46 -2.91
C LEU A 211 -2.97 6.39 -4.36
N LEU A 212 -3.71 7.41 -4.81
CA LEU A 212 -4.13 7.53 -6.21
C LEU A 212 -2.92 7.58 -7.15
N THR A 213 -1.92 8.40 -6.83
CA THR A 213 -0.69 8.49 -7.65
C THR A 213 -0.01 7.13 -7.78
N VAL A 214 0.12 6.38 -6.68
CA VAL A 214 0.70 5.04 -6.71
C VAL A 214 -0.15 4.07 -7.54
N ALA A 215 -1.47 4.07 -7.37
CA ALA A 215 -2.37 3.19 -8.12
C ALA A 215 -2.30 3.43 -9.64
N MET A 216 -2.38 4.70 -10.07
CA MET A 216 -2.35 5.07 -11.49
C MET A 216 -1.00 4.70 -12.15
N ASN A 217 0.11 4.95 -11.45
CA ASN A 217 1.44 4.65 -11.97
C ASN A 217 1.77 3.14 -12.05
N ILE A 218 1.02 2.28 -11.35
CA ILE A 218 1.15 0.82 -11.49
C ILE A 218 0.43 0.34 -12.76
N GLU A 219 -0.73 0.92 -13.08
CA GLU A 219 -1.53 0.56 -14.26
C GLU A 219 -0.83 0.92 -15.58
N ASP A 220 -0.21 2.10 -15.65
CA ASP A 220 0.49 2.59 -16.86
C ASP A 220 1.65 1.66 -17.30
N LYS A 221 2.12 0.78 -16.41
CA LYS A 221 3.10 -0.25 -16.75
C LYS A 221 2.35 -1.47 -17.29
N GLU A 222 2.20 -1.53 -18.61
CA GLU A 222 1.54 -2.59 -19.40
C GLU A 222 2.00 -4.04 -19.12
N SER A 223 2.90 -4.27 -18.17
CA SER A 223 3.44 -5.59 -17.83
C SER A 223 2.46 -6.54 -17.16
N GLY A 224 1.32 -6.05 -16.64
CA GLY A 224 0.23 -6.87 -16.11
C GLY A 224 0.71 -8.05 -15.25
N SER A 225 1.79 -7.91 -14.49
CA SER A 225 2.35 -9.05 -13.77
C SER A 225 1.49 -9.34 -12.54
N GLU A 226 1.45 -10.58 -12.06
CA GLU A 226 0.73 -10.94 -10.82
C GLU A 226 1.15 -10.04 -9.64
N GLY A 227 2.41 -9.61 -9.62
CA GLY A 227 2.93 -8.66 -8.63
C GLY A 227 2.33 -7.26 -8.73
N ASP A 228 2.04 -6.76 -9.93
CA ASP A 228 1.44 -5.44 -10.14
C ASP A 228 0.01 -5.40 -9.57
N TRP A 229 -0.74 -6.50 -9.72
CA TRP A 229 -2.10 -6.62 -9.18
C TRP A 229 -2.15 -6.69 -7.67
N GLN A 230 -1.21 -7.41 -7.05
CA GLN A 230 -1.10 -7.41 -5.58
C GLN A 230 -0.87 -5.98 -5.06
N ARG A 231 -0.09 -5.16 -5.77
CA ARG A 231 0.15 -3.76 -5.41
C ARG A 231 -1.12 -2.90 -5.55
N VAL A 232 -1.86 -3.04 -6.66
CA VAL A 232 -3.15 -2.35 -6.85
C VAL A 232 -4.14 -2.76 -5.75
N GLU A 233 -4.23 -4.06 -5.43
CA GLU A 233 -5.09 -4.57 -4.36
C GLU A 233 -4.73 -3.95 -3.00
N ILE A 234 -3.43 -3.89 -2.67
CA ILE A 234 -2.94 -3.27 -1.42
C ILE A 234 -3.47 -1.83 -1.30
N VAL A 235 -3.30 -1.02 -2.34
CA VAL A 235 -3.69 0.40 -2.33
C VAL A 235 -5.20 0.56 -2.26
N THR A 236 -5.92 -0.11 -3.14
CA THR A 236 -7.38 0.01 -3.26
C THR A 236 -8.12 -0.49 -2.01
N LYS A 237 -7.67 -1.61 -1.43
CA LYS A 237 -8.21 -2.14 -0.16
C LYS A 237 -7.98 -1.20 1.02
N ARG A 238 -6.88 -0.43 1.01
CA ARG A 238 -6.61 0.57 2.05
C ARG A 238 -7.45 1.83 1.82
N MET A 239 -7.58 2.29 0.59
CA MET A 239 -8.48 3.38 0.22
C MET A 239 -9.93 3.07 0.64
N SER A 240 -10.45 1.86 0.38
CA SER A 240 -11.84 1.50 0.74
C SER A 240 -12.14 1.57 2.24
N ARG A 241 -11.11 1.46 3.09
CA ARG A 241 -11.22 1.56 4.55
C ARG A 241 -11.22 2.99 5.07
N MET A 242 -10.75 3.96 4.28
CA MET A 242 -10.69 5.36 4.71
C MET A 242 -12.10 5.94 4.86
N LYS A 243 -12.30 6.83 5.85
CA LYS A 243 -13.61 7.44 6.17
C LYS A 243 -14.18 8.35 5.05
N ILE A 244 -13.44 8.50 3.95
CA ILE A 244 -13.76 9.33 2.78
C ILE A 244 -14.45 8.52 1.66
N ARG A 245 -15.07 7.38 2.02
CA ARG A 245 -15.71 6.44 1.07
C ARG A 245 -16.56 7.10 -0.02
N ARG A 246 -17.32 8.16 0.29
CA ARG A 246 -18.18 8.85 -0.69
C ARG A 246 -17.40 9.60 -1.78
N PHE A 247 -16.28 10.22 -1.44
CA PHE A 247 -15.45 10.95 -2.41
C PHE A 247 -14.56 10.00 -3.19
N LEU A 248 -13.99 9.00 -2.50
CA LEU A 248 -13.28 7.89 -3.15
C LEU A 248 -14.15 7.13 -4.15
N ARG A 249 -15.44 6.94 -3.83
CA ARG A 249 -16.42 6.35 -4.74
C ARG A 249 -16.48 7.07 -6.08
N ARG A 250 -16.49 8.41 -6.08
CA ARG A 250 -16.56 9.20 -7.32
C ARG A 250 -15.25 9.17 -8.11
N LEU A 251 -14.11 9.22 -7.43
CA LEU A 251 -12.80 9.23 -8.08
C LEU A 251 -12.39 7.87 -8.66
N LEU A 252 -12.69 6.78 -7.94
CA LEU A 252 -12.32 5.43 -8.37
C LEU A 252 -13.36 4.81 -9.33
N SER A 253 -14.53 5.42 -9.50
CA SER A 253 -15.59 4.87 -10.37
C SER A 253 -15.12 4.66 -11.80
N PRO A 254 -14.56 5.68 -12.48
CA PRO A 254 -14.13 5.51 -13.86
C PRO A 254 -13.01 4.48 -13.99
N PHE A 255 -12.10 4.45 -13.00
CA PHE A 255 -10.98 3.50 -12.93
C PHE A 255 -11.46 2.05 -12.81
N LEU A 256 -12.29 1.74 -11.80
CA LEU A 256 -12.79 0.38 -11.60
C LEU A 256 -13.68 -0.06 -12.76
N MET A 257 -14.47 0.85 -13.33
CA MET A 257 -15.31 0.56 -14.50
C MET A 257 -14.47 0.25 -15.75
N ARG A 258 -13.39 1.00 -15.97
CA ARG A 258 -12.44 0.70 -17.05
C ARG A 258 -11.81 -0.68 -16.86
N MET A 259 -11.33 -0.99 -15.64
CA MET A 259 -10.80 -2.32 -15.33
C MET A 259 -11.82 -3.43 -15.59
N LEU A 260 -13.08 -3.26 -15.18
CA LEU A 260 -14.11 -4.27 -15.42
C LEU A 260 -14.45 -4.44 -16.92
N LYS A 261 -14.34 -3.38 -17.73
CA LYS A 261 -14.61 -3.42 -19.18
C LYS A 261 -13.46 -4.02 -19.98
N GLU A 262 -12.22 -3.72 -19.61
CA GLU A 262 -11.04 -4.05 -20.41
C GLU A 262 -10.34 -5.35 -19.96
N GLU A 263 -10.55 -5.80 -18.71
CA GLU A 263 -9.79 -6.91 -18.14
C GLU A 263 -10.42 -8.28 -18.42
N THR A 264 -9.58 -9.24 -18.81
CA THR A 264 -10.01 -10.62 -19.16
C THR A 264 -9.47 -11.66 -18.18
N ASP A 265 -8.43 -11.33 -17.40
CA ASP A 265 -7.93 -12.23 -16.37
C ASP A 265 -8.90 -12.28 -15.18
N PRO A 266 -9.47 -13.45 -14.87
CA PRO A 266 -10.54 -13.51 -13.90
C PRO A 266 -10.06 -13.38 -12.44
N HIS A 267 -8.75 -13.46 -12.15
CA HIS A 267 -8.24 -13.03 -10.85
C HIS A 267 -8.37 -11.52 -10.64
N ARG A 268 -8.17 -10.74 -11.71
CA ARG A 268 -8.21 -9.28 -11.66
C ARG A 268 -9.65 -8.78 -11.70
N LEU A 269 -10.49 -9.39 -12.52
CA LEU A 269 -11.94 -9.18 -12.48
C LEU A 269 -12.48 -9.43 -11.07
N ARG A 270 -12.02 -10.49 -10.39
CA ARG A 270 -12.42 -10.78 -9.00
C ARG A 270 -12.06 -9.64 -8.06
N THR A 271 -10.85 -9.10 -8.16
CA THR A 271 -10.39 -8.00 -7.32
C THR A 271 -11.16 -6.71 -7.62
N ALA A 272 -11.32 -6.36 -8.91
CA ALA A 272 -12.10 -5.21 -9.35
C ALA A 272 -13.56 -5.30 -8.86
N LEU A 273 -14.21 -6.46 -9.03
CA LEU A 273 -15.53 -6.74 -8.49
C LEU A 273 -15.55 -6.59 -6.97
N HIS A 274 -14.67 -7.25 -6.24
CA HIS A 274 -14.67 -7.17 -4.77
C HIS A 274 -14.53 -5.71 -4.27
N LEU A 275 -13.72 -4.89 -4.93
CA LEU A 275 -13.57 -3.47 -4.63
C LEU A 275 -14.82 -2.66 -4.97
N MET A 276 -15.45 -2.94 -6.11
CA MET A 276 -16.73 -2.33 -6.49
C MET A 276 -17.88 -2.73 -5.57
N VAL A 277 -17.86 -3.94 -5.05
CA VAL A 277 -18.88 -4.50 -4.17
C VAL A 277 -18.78 -3.94 -2.76
N GLN A 278 -17.56 -3.86 -2.21
CA GLN A 278 -17.32 -3.13 -0.95
C GLN A 278 -17.76 -1.65 -1.05
N ARG A 279 -17.84 -1.10 -2.27
CA ARG A 279 -18.38 0.23 -2.54
C ARG A 279 -19.92 0.27 -2.44
N PHE A 280 -20.67 -0.79 -2.73
CA PHE A 280 -22.14 -0.78 -2.76
C PHE A 280 -22.81 -0.97 -1.39
N ASP A 281 -22.10 -1.44 -0.37
CA ASP A 281 -22.61 -1.50 1.01
C ASP A 281 -22.88 -0.08 1.55
N GLY A 282 -24.10 0.42 1.37
CA GLY A 282 -24.65 1.53 2.17
C GLY A 282 -25.11 2.80 1.44
N ALA A 283 -25.32 2.80 0.12
CA ALA A 283 -26.05 3.90 -0.51
C ALA A 283 -27.02 3.36 -1.55
N GLY A 284 -28.31 3.66 -1.39
CA GLY A 284 -29.29 3.48 -2.45
C GLY A 284 -28.75 4.09 -3.73
N SER A 285 -28.59 3.25 -4.74
CA SER A 285 -28.31 3.68 -6.10
C SER A 285 -29.47 4.59 -6.50
N GLU A 286 -29.22 5.90 -6.58
CA GLU A 286 -30.18 6.81 -7.22
C GLU A 286 -30.42 6.29 -8.65
N ALA A 287 -31.68 6.23 -9.06
CA ALA A 287 -32.13 5.68 -10.33
C ALA A 287 -31.82 6.65 -11.49
N ASN A 288 -30.54 6.94 -11.67
CA ASN A 288 -30.02 7.78 -12.76
C ASN A 288 -29.35 6.87 -13.79
N GLU A 289 -29.34 7.26 -15.07
CA GLU A 289 -28.78 6.48 -16.21
C GLU A 289 -27.34 6.01 -15.96
N GLU A 290 -26.52 6.84 -15.32
CA GLU A 290 -25.13 6.51 -14.95
C GLU A 290 -25.05 5.30 -13.99
N GLY A 291 -26.03 5.15 -13.10
CA GLY A 291 -26.12 4.00 -12.20
C GLY A 291 -26.63 2.71 -12.88
N GLU A 292 -27.36 2.83 -13.99
CA GLU A 292 -27.76 1.66 -14.80
C GLU A 292 -26.59 1.10 -15.60
N GLU A 293 -25.80 1.95 -16.26
CA GLU A 293 -24.60 1.50 -16.98
C GLU A 293 -23.56 0.89 -16.02
N GLU A 294 -23.40 1.48 -14.83
CA GLU A 294 -22.55 0.92 -13.78
C GLU A 294 -23.01 -0.48 -13.36
N ARG A 295 -24.31 -0.65 -13.06
CA ARG A 295 -24.89 -1.95 -12.69
C ARG A 295 -24.72 -3.00 -13.78
N ARG A 296 -24.94 -2.62 -15.04
CA ARG A 296 -24.78 -3.51 -16.20
C ARG A 296 -23.34 -3.97 -16.36
N THR A 297 -22.38 -3.06 -16.29
CA THR A 297 -20.94 -3.41 -16.41
C THR A 297 -20.49 -4.35 -15.28
N ILE A 298 -20.94 -4.10 -14.04
CA ILE A 298 -20.61 -5.00 -12.91
C ILE A 298 -21.27 -6.37 -13.12
N ALA A 299 -22.49 -6.41 -13.62
CA ALA A 299 -23.21 -7.63 -13.90
C ALA A 299 -22.53 -8.44 -15.03
N GLU A 300 -22.05 -7.80 -16.10
CA GLU A 300 -21.27 -8.44 -17.18
C GLU A 300 -19.96 -9.05 -16.64
N ALA A 301 -19.23 -8.28 -15.82
CA ALA A 301 -18.02 -8.79 -15.18
C ALA A 301 -18.32 -9.94 -14.21
N MET A 302 -19.44 -9.89 -13.46
CA MET A 302 -19.86 -10.95 -12.55
C MET A 302 -20.15 -12.25 -13.32
N LEU A 303 -20.82 -12.16 -14.47
CA LEU A 303 -21.09 -13.29 -15.35
C LEU A 303 -19.78 -13.87 -15.91
N SER A 304 -18.87 -13.02 -16.41
CA SER A 304 -17.53 -13.43 -16.86
C SER A 304 -16.76 -14.16 -15.74
N LEU A 305 -16.86 -13.67 -14.50
CA LEU A 305 -16.25 -14.32 -13.34
C LEU A 305 -16.86 -15.69 -13.03
N LEU A 306 -18.19 -15.81 -13.12
CA LEU A 306 -18.90 -17.08 -12.92
C LEU A 306 -18.57 -18.09 -14.04
N GLN A 307 -18.35 -17.62 -15.28
CA GLN A 307 -17.85 -18.45 -16.38
C GLN A 307 -16.41 -18.92 -16.13
N SER A 308 -15.59 -18.15 -15.40
CA SER A 308 -14.22 -18.53 -15.05
C SER A 308 -14.16 -19.70 -14.05
N LYS A 309 -13.31 -20.71 -14.32
CA LYS A 309 -13.13 -21.88 -13.42
C LYS A 309 -12.36 -21.57 -12.12
N LEU A 310 -12.31 -20.31 -11.72
CA LEU A 310 -11.51 -19.86 -10.60
C LEU A 310 -12.13 -20.18 -9.24
N ARG A 311 -11.29 -20.66 -8.34
CA ARG A 311 -11.71 -21.03 -6.98
C ARG A 311 -12.16 -19.78 -6.22
N GLY A 312 -13.43 -19.76 -5.81
CA GLY A 312 -14.03 -18.66 -5.05
C GLY A 312 -14.65 -17.55 -5.90
N SER A 313 -14.74 -17.71 -7.23
CA SER A 313 -15.48 -16.78 -8.10
C SER A 313 -16.95 -16.65 -7.69
N VAL A 314 -17.60 -17.79 -7.41
CA VAL A 314 -18.99 -17.86 -6.91
C VAL A 314 -19.16 -17.05 -5.63
N GLN A 315 -18.18 -17.07 -4.71
CA GLN A 315 -18.30 -16.34 -3.45
C GLN A 315 -18.13 -14.83 -3.62
N VAL A 316 -17.26 -14.38 -4.51
CA VAL A 316 -17.11 -12.94 -4.81
C VAL A 316 -18.31 -12.41 -5.58
N ALA A 317 -18.82 -13.18 -6.54
CA ALA A 317 -20.08 -12.86 -7.19
C ALA A 317 -21.22 -12.77 -6.16
N ALA A 318 -21.28 -13.70 -5.19
CA ALA A 318 -22.37 -13.72 -4.21
C ALA A 318 -22.28 -12.54 -3.23
N GLU A 319 -21.06 -12.14 -2.87
CA GLU A 319 -20.83 -10.87 -2.16
C GLU A 319 -21.28 -9.67 -3.01
N ALA A 320 -21.05 -9.71 -4.32
CA ALA A 320 -21.50 -8.64 -5.24
C ALA A 320 -23.00 -8.46 -5.26
N ALA A 321 -23.72 -9.56 -5.46
CA ALA A 321 -25.17 -9.59 -5.43
C ALA A 321 -25.73 -9.20 -4.05
N LYS A 322 -25.02 -9.53 -2.96
CA LYS A 322 -25.40 -9.12 -1.60
C LYS A 322 -25.43 -7.61 -1.44
N SER A 323 -24.39 -6.93 -1.91
CA SER A 323 -24.25 -5.48 -1.70
C SER A 323 -25.19 -4.67 -2.59
N ASN A 324 -25.60 -5.20 -3.76
CA ASN A 324 -26.58 -4.56 -4.63
C ASN A 324 -27.41 -5.60 -5.40
N PRO A 325 -28.63 -5.89 -4.94
CA PRO A 325 -29.54 -6.84 -5.59
C PRO A 325 -29.86 -6.51 -7.05
N GLY A 326 -29.80 -5.24 -7.45
CA GLY A 326 -30.03 -4.82 -8.83
C GLY A 326 -28.98 -5.34 -9.81
N ILE A 327 -27.75 -5.56 -9.35
CA ILE A 327 -26.68 -6.17 -10.17
C ILE A 327 -27.01 -7.63 -10.47
N LEU A 328 -27.58 -8.34 -9.49
CA LEU A 328 -28.04 -9.72 -9.69
C LEU A 328 -29.16 -9.76 -10.73
N LEU A 329 -30.15 -8.88 -10.61
CA LEU A 329 -31.27 -8.82 -11.53
C LEU A 329 -30.80 -8.49 -12.96
N GLU A 330 -29.85 -7.57 -13.11
CA GLU A 330 -29.28 -7.22 -14.41
C GLU A 330 -28.46 -8.37 -15.01
N ALA A 331 -27.66 -9.05 -14.19
CA ALA A 331 -26.96 -10.28 -14.61
C ALA A 331 -27.94 -11.36 -15.06
N MET A 332 -29.04 -11.54 -14.33
CA MET A 332 -30.10 -12.47 -14.70
C MET A 332 -30.78 -12.10 -16.02
N ASN A 333 -30.99 -10.81 -16.29
CA ASN A 333 -31.58 -10.35 -17.55
C ASN A 333 -30.64 -10.56 -18.75
N MET A 334 -29.33 -10.55 -18.52
CA MET A 334 -28.32 -10.73 -19.57
C MET A 334 -28.06 -12.20 -19.93
N ILE A 335 -28.34 -13.13 -19.01
CA ILE A 335 -28.30 -14.57 -19.29
C ILE A 335 -29.46 -14.90 -20.25
N GLY A 336 -29.15 -14.94 -21.55
CA GLY A 336 -30.08 -15.38 -22.58
C GLY A 336 -30.43 -16.86 -22.45
N ALA A 337 -31.47 -17.30 -23.15
CA ALA A 337 -31.99 -18.68 -23.12
C ALA A 337 -31.08 -19.73 -23.80
N GLY A 338 -29.76 -19.50 -23.90
CA GLY A 338 -28.86 -20.33 -24.72
C GLY A 338 -27.43 -20.49 -24.21
N GLU A 339 -27.15 -20.25 -22.92
CA GLU A 339 -25.78 -20.36 -22.39
C GLU A 339 -25.39 -21.79 -21.94
N GLU A 340 -24.08 -22.07 -21.99
CA GLU A 340 -23.45 -23.37 -21.74
C GLU A 340 -23.75 -23.95 -20.35
N THR A 341 -23.91 -25.28 -20.31
CA THR A 341 -24.26 -26.11 -19.14
C THR A 341 -23.35 -25.91 -17.93
N ALA A 342 -22.08 -25.53 -18.16
CA ALA A 342 -21.13 -25.19 -17.12
C ALA A 342 -21.43 -23.87 -16.38
N LEU A 343 -22.06 -22.90 -17.05
CA LEU A 343 -22.55 -21.67 -16.42
C LEU A 343 -23.76 -21.99 -15.54
N ILE A 344 -24.67 -22.83 -16.03
CA ILE A 344 -25.88 -23.25 -15.33
C ILE A 344 -25.56 -23.88 -13.99
N SER A 345 -24.66 -24.86 -13.94
CA SER A 345 -24.26 -25.48 -12.66
C SER A 345 -23.60 -24.50 -11.67
N ARG A 346 -22.95 -23.44 -12.17
CA ARG A 346 -22.36 -22.40 -11.32
C ARG A 346 -23.36 -21.36 -10.86
N LEU A 347 -24.34 -21.05 -11.70
CA LEU A 347 -25.50 -20.26 -11.32
C LEU A 347 -26.33 -20.99 -10.27
N GLU A 348 -26.51 -22.30 -10.37
CA GLU A 348 -27.14 -23.12 -9.34
C GLU A 348 -26.36 -23.08 -8.02
N ALA A 349 -25.03 -23.29 -8.07
CA ALA A 349 -24.17 -23.19 -6.89
C ALA A 349 -24.21 -21.79 -6.26
N PHE A 350 -24.29 -20.76 -7.11
CA PHE A 350 -24.41 -19.37 -6.69
C PHE A 350 -25.77 -19.08 -6.03
N VAL A 351 -26.88 -19.50 -6.64
CA VAL A 351 -28.24 -19.34 -6.09
C VAL A 351 -28.39 -20.10 -4.77
N SER A 352 -27.86 -21.33 -4.69
CA SER A 352 -27.83 -22.11 -3.45
C SER A 352 -27.03 -21.41 -2.33
N LEU A 353 -25.94 -20.72 -2.69
CA LEU A 353 -25.14 -19.94 -1.74
C LEU A 353 -25.88 -18.66 -1.28
N LEU A 354 -26.68 -18.04 -2.14
CA LEU A 354 -27.57 -16.94 -1.76
C LEU A 354 -28.69 -17.41 -0.81
N GLU A 355 -29.26 -18.59 -1.07
CA GLU A 355 -30.31 -19.22 -0.26
C GLU A 355 -29.83 -19.59 1.14
N THR A 356 -28.71 -20.29 1.23
CA THR A 356 -28.11 -20.70 2.51
C THR A 356 -27.71 -19.51 3.38
N ARG A 357 -27.44 -18.35 2.77
CA ARG A 357 -27.18 -17.08 3.47
C ARG A 357 -28.43 -16.23 3.74
N GLY A 358 -29.62 -16.71 3.37
CA GLY A 358 -30.90 -16.01 3.56
C GLY A 358 -31.06 -14.74 2.72
N MET A 359 -30.31 -14.60 1.62
CA MET A 359 -30.21 -13.33 0.88
C MET A 359 -31.28 -13.16 -0.20
N LEU A 360 -31.94 -14.24 -0.63
CA LEU A 360 -33.04 -14.14 -1.59
C LEU A 360 -34.21 -13.32 -1.06
N ALA A 361 -34.48 -13.37 0.24
CA ALA A 361 -35.56 -12.60 0.88
C ALA A 361 -35.30 -11.08 0.90
N LEU A 362 -34.04 -10.65 0.74
CA LEU A 362 -33.64 -9.22 0.73
C LEU A 362 -33.58 -8.63 -0.68
N CYS A 363 -33.56 -9.47 -1.72
CA CYS A 363 -33.38 -9.04 -3.10
C CYS A 363 -34.69 -8.79 -3.86
N CYS A 364 -35.84 -9.08 -3.24
CA CYS A 364 -37.10 -9.11 -3.97
C CYS A 364 -38.13 -8.12 -3.43
N SER A 365 -38.50 -7.15 -4.27
CA SER A 365 -39.86 -6.63 -4.28
C SER A 365 -40.81 -7.72 -4.80
N ASP A 366 -42.13 -7.63 -4.57
CA ASP A 366 -43.10 -8.64 -5.06
C ASP A 366 -42.98 -8.89 -6.59
N GLN A 367 -42.54 -7.90 -7.36
CA GLN A 367 -42.28 -8.06 -8.81
C GLN A 367 -41.00 -8.87 -9.10
N ASP A 368 -39.95 -8.73 -8.32
CA ASP A 368 -38.66 -9.41 -8.54
C ASP A 368 -38.68 -10.86 -8.06
N CYS A 369 -39.54 -11.20 -7.07
CA CYS A 369 -39.83 -12.58 -6.67
C CYS A 369 -40.29 -13.43 -7.86
N SER A 370 -41.14 -12.88 -8.73
CA SER A 370 -41.67 -13.60 -9.89
C SER A 370 -40.58 -13.93 -10.92
N LYS A 371 -39.61 -13.05 -11.13
CA LYS A 371 -38.47 -13.25 -12.06
C LYS A 371 -37.48 -14.27 -11.52
N LEU A 372 -37.24 -14.25 -10.21
CA LEU A 372 -36.38 -15.23 -9.55
C LEU A 372 -36.98 -16.64 -9.59
N GLU A 373 -38.29 -16.75 -9.37
CA GLU A 373 -38.99 -18.03 -9.44
C GLU A 373 -39.09 -18.54 -10.88
N ASP A 374 -39.30 -17.64 -11.86
CA ASP A 374 -39.21 -17.98 -13.29
C ASP A 374 -37.80 -18.48 -13.66
N LEU A 375 -36.74 -17.88 -13.10
CA LEU A 375 -35.37 -18.34 -13.34
C LEU A 375 -35.08 -19.70 -12.67
N LYS A 376 -35.58 -19.95 -11.45
CA LYS A 376 -35.51 -21.28 -10.82
C LYS A 376 -36.22 -22.32 -11.67
N GLN A 377 -37.41 -21.99 -12.19
CA GLN A 377 -38.15 -22.86 -13.09
C GLN A 377 -37.41 -23.08 -14.41
N ARG A 378 -36.74 -22.06 -14.96
CA ARG A 378 -35.90 -22.19 -16.15
C ARG A 378 -34.65 -23.02 -15.91
N LEU A 379 -33.93 -22.83 -14.79
CA LEU A 379 -32.77 -23.65 -14.40
C LEU A 379 -33.17 -25.12 -14.24
N VAL A 380 -34.28 -25.38 -13.54
CA VAL A 380 -34.86 -26.72 -13.40
C VAL A 380 -35.27 -27.28 -14.77
N ALA A 381 -35.89 -26.49 -15.64
CA ALA A 381 -36.29 -26.92 -16.98
C ALA A 381 -35.09 -27.26 -17.87
N VAL A 382 -33.98 -26.50 -17.80
CA VAL A 382 -32.76 -26.79 -18.56
C VAL A 382 -32.05 -28.03 -18.02
N SER A 383 -31.97 -28.18 -16.69
CA SER A 383 -31.44 -29.38 -16.02
C SER A 383 -32.23 -30.65 -16.43
N LEU A 384 -33.57 -30.54 -16.50
CA LEU A 384 -34.45 -31.63 -16.95
C LEU A 384 -34.37 -31.89 -18.47
N GLN A 385 -34.14 -30.86 -19.29
CA GLN A 385 -33.92 -31.03 -20.75
C GLN A 385 -32.59 -31.75 -21.07
N GLU A 386 -31.59 -31.66 -20.19
CA GLU A 386 -30.35 -32.43 -20.31
C GLU A 386 -30.53 -33.90 -19.94
N GLU A 387 -31.29 -34.23 -18.88
CA GLU A 387 -31.64 -35.61 -18.56
C GLU A 387 -32.45 -36.28 -19.69
N ALA A 388 -33.20 -35.49 -20.46
CA ALA A 388 -33.99 -35.93 -21.60
C ALA A 388 -33.24 -35.95 -22.95
N SER A 389 -32.00 -35.46 -23.04
CA SER A 389 -31.22 -35.49 -24.29
C SER A 389 -30.66 -36.89 -24.57
N PRO A 390 -30.92 -37.51 -25.75
CA PRO A 390 -30.53 -38.90 -26.04
C PRO A 390 -29.02 -39.14 -26.21
N SER A 391 -28.17 -38.12 -26.11
CA SER A 391 -26.72 -38.20 -26.35
C SER A 391 -25.92 -38.84 -25.21
N ASN A 392 -26.50 -39.03 -24.02
CA ASN A 392 -25.84 -39.76 -22.92
C ASN A 392 -26.06 -41.28 -22.94
N HIS A 393 -26.69 -41.84 -23.97
CA HIS A 393 -26.94 -43.29 -24.09
C HIS A 393 -25.80 -44.11 -24.73
N ILE A 394 -24.62 -43.53 -24.94
CA ILE A 394 -23.45 -44.27 -25.48
C ILE A 394 -22.49 -44.79 -24.39
N ARG A 395 -22.74 -44.51 -23.10
CA ARG A 395 -21.83 -44.96 -22.01
C ARG A 395 -22.28 -46.17 -21.18
N SER A 396 -23.37 -46.85 -21.52
CA SER A 396 -23.83 -48.06 -20.79
C SER A 396 -23.88 -49.35 -21.62
N LYS A 397 -23.25 -49.40 -22.80
CA LYS A 397 -23.01 -50.64 -23.55
C LYS A 397 -21.52 -50.85 -23.82
N LEU A 398 -20.76 -51.00 -22.73
CA LEU A 398 -19.42 -51.58 -22.69
C LEU A 398 -19.14 -51.89 -21.22
N ASP A 399 -19.81 -52.92 -20.71
CA ASP A 399 -19.23 -53.97 -19.86
C ASP A 399 -20.35 -54.85 -19.28
N LEU A 400 -20.22 -56.15 -19.57
CA LEU A 400 -21.02 -57.33 -19.19
C LEU A 400 -22.35 -57.57 -19.91
#